data_AF-A0A1G1W888-F1
#
_entry.id   AF-A0A1G1W888-F1
#
_cell.length_a   1.000
_cell.length_b   1.000
_cell.length_c   1.000
_cell.angle_alpha   90.00
_cell.angle_beta   90.00
_cell.angle_gamma   90.00
#
_symmetry.space_group_name_H-M   'P 1'
#
loop_
_entity.id
_entity.type
_entity.pdbx_description
1 polymer ?
#
loop_
_entity_poly.entity_id
_entity_poly.type
_entity_poly.pdbx_seq_one_letter_code
_entity_poly.pdbx_strand_id
1 'polypeptide(L)'
;MRLTKSYKLKILPTNEQVKFLEDYFSRFAKAVNFYISKIGLLRKDYEWLSKDKQKKGKCANCGQNTDLSHKFLPANSLVCPRCYNYEVGDLFIRKKLYATRIGPNKRKRGRFDVRDATKLPGTDYALAFKRAADTIKGQKKQLGKVKKQLVFTERRLNEWIEVLENKETLLQDGKKALTRFTLPKKPGQKVERFKHILYKDNPSQGKTESQIKGIIKALDRTVQRLTKRLKTADIKFNGDIVDLHYSAVKNIIEKFTEISLDLKKQQFPIAAENVVSKKSRGWIIEKINEMKKGKPLYPLLLKKKNDFYLSYPVRLELEEPKEEKVTKAMGIDRGVNQIAVTAVIDRPTDKPHHIEFYSGKDLIKSKLKYQLIRKKFTGTKSVNKRRAKFGEKVARGSMYVLHDISRQIVNQAKEQKPIVIVMEDLKMIQGEKRVKKGSAVRERKVNFLLSNFNYGRLQSLISYKALQEGIPIRFIKPEYTSQTCSKCREIGKRTKGFFQCVNPKCNHKMNADLNAAINIANSYCKEDSFTKKPKSAILQATTSS
;
A
#
# COMPACT_ATOMS: atom_id res chain seq x y z
N MET A 1 -12.37 0.15 -16.34
CA MET A 1 -11.60 0.50 -15.11
C MET A 1 -11.17 1.98 -15.07
N ARG A 2 -10.98 2.55 -13.86
CA ARG A 2 -10.46 3.93 -13.68
C ARG A 2 -9.04 3.91 -13.14
N LEU A 3 -8.08 4.42 -13.92
CA LEU A 3 -6.68 4.60 -13.50
C LEU A 3 -6.37 6.09 -13.33
N THR A 4 -5.71 6.47 -12.23
CA THR A 4 -5.23 7.85 -12.06
C THR A 4 -3.71 7.87 -12.20
N LYS A 5 -3.21 8.62 -13.18
CA LYS A 5 -1.78 8.86 -13.41
C LYS A 5 -1.48 10.31 -13.06
N SER A 6 -0.35 10.59 -12.44
CA SER A 6 0.04 11.97 -12.17
C SER A 6 1.42 12.27 -12.71
N TYR A 7 1.49 13.34 -13.49
CA TYR A 7 2.71 13.86 -14.10
C TYR A 7 3.29 14.90 -13.17
N LYS A 8 4.53 14.70 -12.73
CA LYS A 8 5.21 15.60 -11.80
C LYS A 8 6.27 16.38 -12.54
N LEU A 9 6.16 17.70 -12.46
CA LEU A 9 7.03 18.65 -13.12
C LEU A 9 7.68 19.54 -12.05
N LYS A 10 8.96 19.85 -12.19
CA LYS A 10 9.65 20.75 -11.27
C LYS A 10 9.37 22.19 -11.69
N ILE A 11 9.12 23.06 -10.73
CA ILE A 11 8.91 24.49 -10.96
C ILE A 11 10.22 25.18 -10.62
N LEU A 12 10.65 26.13 -11.46
CA LEU A 12 11.86 26.91 -11.26
C LEU A 12 11.50 28.37 -11.01
N PRO A 13 11.03 28.71 -9.79
CA PRO A 13 10.70 30.08 -9.44
C PRO A 13 11.95 30.94 -9.27
N THR A 14 11.85 32.23 -9.59
CA THR A 14 12.83 33.25 -9.18
C THR A 14 12.84 33.45 -7.65
N ASN A 15 13.84 34.14 -7.10
CA ASN A 15 13.93 34.39 -5.66
C ASN A 15 12.70 35.14 -5.09
N GLU A 16 12.13 36.07 -5.84
CA GLU A 16 10.92 36.80 -5.46
C GLU A 16 9.69 35.87 -5.48
N GLN A 17 9.59 35.06 -6.52
CA GLN A 17 8.55 34.04 -6.69
C GLN A 17 8.59 32.96 -5.59
N VAL A 18 9.78 32.60 -5.10
CA VAL A 18 9.92 31.70 -3.93
C VAL A 18 9.23 32.29 -2.72
N LYS A 19 9.50 33.57 -2.38
CA LYS A 19 8.87 34.24 -1.23
C LYS A 19 7.34 34.23 -1.34
N PHE A 20 6.83 34.53 -2.54
CA PHE A 20 5.39 34.46 -2.80
C PHE A 20 4.83 33.05 -2.58
N LEU A 21 5.49 32.02 -3.12
CA LEU A 21 5.06 30.63 -2.96
C LEU A 21 5.04 30.25 -1.48
N GLU A 22 6.06 30.59 -0.71
CA GLU A 22 6.11 30.29 0.72
C GLU A 22 4.95 30.93 1.51
N ASP A 23 4.66 32.20 1.25
CA ASP A 23 3.49 32.88 1.83
C ASP A 23 2.18 32.22 1.38
N TYR A 24 2.08 31.86 0.10
CA TYR A 24 0.90 31.20 -0.46
C TYR A 24 0.63 29.82 0.18
N PHE A 25 1.64 28.97 0.32
CA PHE A 25 1.56 27.70 1.04
C PHE A 25 1.16 27.91 2.51
N SER A 26 1.74 28.92 3.17
CA SER A 26 1.42 29.27 4.56
C SER A 26 -0.04 29.69 4.73
N ARG A 27 -0.55 30.58 3.87
CA ARG A 27 -1.96 31.03 3.87
C ARG A 27 -2.92 29.88 3.61
N PHE A 28 -2.61 29.02 2.64
CA PHE A 28 -3.41 27.83 2.37
C PHE A 28 -3.43 26.89 3.57
N ALA A 29 -2.27 26.64 4.20
CA ALA A 29 -2.19 25.80 5.38
C ALA A 29 -2.98 26.36 6.57
N LYS A 30 -2.95 27.69 6.79
CA LYS A 30 -3.77 28.37 7.79
C LYS A 30 -5.27 28.15 7.53
N ALA A 31 -5.72 28.33 6.28
CA ALA A 31 -7.11 28.10 5.90
C ALA A 31 -7.55 26.64 6.14
N VAL A 32 -6.72 25.67 5.72
CA VAL A 32 -7.00 24.24 5.92
C VAL A 32 -7.10 23.91 7.41
N ASN A 33 -6.12 24.35 8.23
CA ASN A 33 -6.13 24.08 9.68
C ASN A 33 -7.30 24.75 10.40
N PHE A 34 -7.68 25.96 9.99
CA PHE A 34 -8.90 26.60 10.47
C PHE A 34 -10.13 25.74 10.18
N TYR A 35 -10.30 25.28 8.93
CA TYR A 35 -11.41 24.42 8.58
C TYR A 35 -11.40 23.08 9.31
N ILE A 36 -10.22 22.48 9.53
CA ILE A 36 -10.10 21.26 10.33
C ILE A 36 -10.66 21.48 11.75
N SER A 37 -10.24 22.57 12.39
CA SER A 37 -10.73 22.96 13.73
C SER A 37 -12.25 23.15 13.74
N LYS A 38 -12.81 23.89 12.76
CA LYS A 38 -14.25 24.17 12.71
C LYS A 38 -15.09 22.95 12.33
N ILE A 39 -14.64 22.10 11.41
CA ILE A 39 -15.31 20.83 11.08
C ILE A 39 -15.35 19.93 12.32
N GLY A 40 -14.26 19.86 13.08
CA GLY A 40 -14.21 19.15 14.36
C GLY A 40 -15.25 19.68 15.34
N LEU A 41 -15.30 20.99 15.55
CA LEU A 41 -16.26 21.65 16.43
C LEU A 41 -17.71 21.38 16.01
N LEU A 42 -18.03 21.46 14.72
CA LEU A 42 -19.39 21.24 14.22
C LEU A 42 -19.83 19.78 14.27
N ARG A 43 -18.89 18.83 14.25
CA ARG A 43 -19.17 17.39 14.33
C ARG A 43 -19.11 16.85 15.75
N LYS A 44 -18.63 17.62 16.73
CA LYS A 44 -18.42 17.15 18.12
C LYS A 44 -19.72 16.72 18.80
N ASP A 45 -20.82 17.36 18.44
CA ASP A 45 -22.12 17.14 19.05
C ASP A 45 -22.79 15.85 18.54
N TYR A 46 -22.14 15.13 17.62
CA TYR A 46 -22.66 13.91 17.01
C TYR A 46 -21.69 12.74 17.19
N GLU A 47 -22.22 11.63 17.71
CA GLU A 47 -21.49 10.38 17.89
C GLU A 47 -22.07 9.28 16.99
N TRP A 48 -21.20 8.50 16.33
CA TRP A 48 -21.63 7.34 15.55
C TRP A 48 -21.86 6.14 16.47
N LEU A 49 -23.02 5.49 16.34
CA LEU A 49 -23.36 4.29 17.09
C LEU A 49 -22.72 3.05 16.47
N SER A 50 -22.12 2.21 17.32
CA SER A 50 -21.64 0.89 16.93
C SER A 50 -22.78 0.02 16.41
N LYS A 51 -22.48 -0.93 15.50
CA LYS A 51 -23.50 -1.72 14.79
C LYS A 51 -24.49 -2.43 15.72
N ASP A 52 -24.02 -2.90 16.85
CA ASP A 52 -24.77 -3.52 17.95
C ASP A 52 -25.76 -2.57 18.64
N LYS A 53 -25.52 -1.26 18.58
CA LYS A 53 -26.37 -0.22 19.17
C LYS A 53 -27.28 0.48 18.16
N GLN A 54 -27.16 0.15 16.87
CA GLN A 54 -28.02 0.68 15.83
C GLN A 54 -29.39 0.02 15.92
N LYS A 55 -30.45 0.81 15.77
CA LYS A 55 -31.82 0.32 15.86
C LYS A 55 -32.75 1.05 14.90
N LYS A 56 -33.85 0.40 14.52
CA LYS A 56 -34.96 1.06 13.81
C LYS A 56 -35.80 1.85 14.80
N GLY A 57 -36.22 3.04 14.40
CA GLY A 57 -37.10 3.87 15.21
C GLY A 57 -37.31 5.26 14.63
N LYS A 58 -38.07 6.07 15.36
CA LYS A 58 -38.38 7.45 14.98
C LYS A 58 -37.14 8.33 15.12
N CYS A 59 -36.73 8.99 14.03
CA CYS A 59 -35.64 9.96 14.04
C CYS A 59 -36.04 11.22 14.81
N ALA A 60 -35.20 11.68 15.75
CA ALA A 60 -35.48 12.88 16.53
C ALA A 60 -35.54 14.18 15.70
N ASN A 61 -34.91 14.21 14.52
CA ASN A 61 -34.86 15.42 13.69
C ASN A 61 -35.95 15.42 12.59
N CYS A 62 -36.07 14.35 11.78
CA CYS A 62 -37.07 14.31 10.70
C CYS A 62 -38.38 13.59 11.06
N GLY A 63 -38.48 12.97 12.23
CA GLY A 63 -39.67 12.22 12.65
C GLY A 63 -39.94 10.92 11.86
N GLN A 64 -39.14 10.59 10.85
CA GLN A 64 -39.33 9.39 10.04
C GLN A 64 -38.86 8.14 10.79
N ASN A 65 -39.59 7.03 10.59
CA ASN A 65 -39.20 5.72 11.12
C ASN A 65 -38.13 5.08 10.21
N THR A 66 -36.90 4.98 10.69
CA THR A 66 -35.74 4.57 9.89
C THR A 66 -34.61 4.03 10.76
N ASP A 67 -33.50 3.62 10.16
CA ASP A 67 -32.32 3.16 10.89
C ASP A 67 -31.62 4.35 11.58
N LEU A 68 -31.53 4.28 12.91
CA LEU A 68 -30.87 5.27 13.75
C LEU A 68 -29.43 4.84 13.98
N SER A 69 -28.50 5.71 13.57
CA SER A 69 -27.06 5.40 13.55
C SER A 69 -26.18 6.44 14.21
N HIS A 70 -26.77 7.59 14.58
CA HIS A 70 -26.05 8.67 15.23
C HIS A 70 -26.79 9.11 16.49
N LYS A 71 -26.02 9.57 17.46
CA LYS A 71 -26.50 10.16 18.70
C LYS A 71 -26.11 11.63 18.72
N PHE A 72 -27.09 12.52 18.86
CA PHE A 72 -26.86 13.93 19.12
C PHE A 72 -26.67 14.11 20.63
N LEU A 73 -25.47 14.49 21.03
CA LEU A 73 -25.05 14.52 22.43
C LEU A 73 -25.81 15.55 23.29
N PRO A 74 -26.05 16.80 22.84
CA PRO A 74 -26.71 17.81 23.66
C PRO A 74 -28.12 17.42 24.13
N ALA A 75 -28.91 16.78 23.25
CA ALA A 75 -30.25 16.31 23.58
C ALA A 75 -30.31 14.80 23.86
N ASN A 76 -29.17 14.11 23.89
CA ASN A 76 -29.06 12.66 24.03
C ASN A 76 -29.93 11.86 23.03
N SER A 77 -30.30 12.47 21.90
CA SER A 77 -31.35 11.99 20.99
C SER A 77 -30.78 11.21 19.80
N LEU A 78 -31.56 10.28 19.25
CA LEU A 78 -31.12 9.44 18.14
C LEU A 78 -31.53 9.99 16.78
N VAL A 79 -30.60 9.95 15.83
CA VAL A 79 -30.73 10.62 14.54
C VAL A 79 -30.35 9.68 13.40
N CYS A 80 -31.08 9.79 12.29
CA CYS A 80 -30.83 8.98 11.11
C CYS A 80 -29.63 9.50 10.29
N PRO A 81 -29.00 8.66 9.44
CA PRO A 81 -27.89 9.09 8.59
C PRO A 81 -28.21 10.30 7.71
N ARG A 82 -29.46 10.39 7.21
CA ARG A 82 -29.90 11.49 6.35
C ARG A 82 -29.87 12.83 7.08
N CYS A 83 -30.45 12.90 8.28
CA CYS A 83 -30.47 14.13 9.09
C CYS A 83 -29.08 14.52 9.56
N TYR A 84 -28.27 13.53 9.99
CA TYR A 84 -26.86 13.76 10.30
C TYR A 84 -26.12 14.37 9.09
N ASN A 85 -26.25 13.77 7.90
CA ASN A 85 -25.61 14.31 6.69
C ASN A 85 -26.16 15.68 6.29
N TYR A 86 -27.43 15.97 6.58
CA TYR A 86 -28.00 17.28 6.31
C TYR A 86 -27.39 18.35 7.23
N GLU A 87 -27.18 18.05 8.52
CA GLU A 87 -26.68 19.03 9.50
C GLU A 87 -25.15 19.14 9.61
N VAL A 88 -24.42 18.06 9.31
CA VAL A 88 -22.96 18.00 9.44
C VAL A 88 -22.26 17.40 8.23
N GLY A 89 -23.00 17.27 7.12
CA GLY A 89 -22.42 16.98 5.82
C GLY A 89 -21.64 18.16 5.26
N ASP A 90 -20.73 17.85 4.34
CA ASP A 90 -19.76 18.80 3.82
C ASP A 90 -20.42 20.04 3.18
N LEU A 91 -21.55 19.86 2.49
CA LEU A 91 -22.31 20.96 1.87
C LEU A 91 -22.87 21.94 2.91
N PHE A 92 -23.43 21.43 4.00
CA PHE A 92 -24.04 22.27 5.02
C PHE A 92 -22.99 22.95 5.91
N ILE A 93 -21.91 22.23 6.23
CA ILE A 93 -20.75 22.85 6.87
C ILE A 93 -20.24 24.01 6.01
N ARG A 94 -20.09 23.83 4.69
CA ARG A 94 -19.69 24.93 3.79
C ARG A 94 -20.62 26.15 3.90
N LYS A 95 -21.95 25.94 3.95
CA LYS A 95 -22.92 27.05 4.13
C LYS A 95 -22.73 27.80 5.44
N LYS A 96 -22.36 27.11 6.53
CA LYS A 96 -22.05 27.74 7.84
C LYS A 96 -20.72 28.52 7.84
N LEU A 97 -19.78 28.16 6.97
CA LEU A 97 -18.46 28.77 6.87
C LEU A 97 -18.42 29.98 5.92
N TYR A 98 -19.20 29.96 4.84
CA TYR A 98 -19.19 31.04 3.85
C TYR A 98 -20.28 32.09 4.09
N ALA A 99 -20.00 33.31 3.63
CA ALA A 99 -21.02 34.35 3.58
C ALA A 99 -22.14 33.96 2.59
N THR A 100 -23.38 34.03 3.04
CA THR A 100 -24.59 33.72 2.24
C THR A 100 -25.22 35.01 1.74
N ARG A 101 -25.61 35.07 0.46
CA ARG A 101 -26.29 36.22 -0.13
C ARG A 101 -27.73 36.24 0.39
N ILE A 102 -28.13 37.32 1.05
CA ILE A 102 -29.51 37.52 1.55
C ILE A 102 -30.30 38.46 0.61
N GLY A 103 -29.62 39.14 -0.30
CA GLY A 103 -30.26 39.99 -1.30
C GLY A 103 -29.27 40.45 -2.37
N PRO A 104 -29.70 41.29 -3.32
CA PRO A 104 -28.86 41.75 -4.43
C PRO A 104 -27.51 42.29 -3.96
N ASN A 105 -27.51 43.11 -2.89
CA ASN A 105 -26.32 43.73 -2.33
C ASN A 105 -26.05 43.38 -0.85
N LYS A 106 -26.80 42.45 -0.25
CA LYS A 106 -26.64 42.06 1.17
C LYS A 106 -26.08 40.65 1.31
N ARG A 107 -25.00 40.49 2.09
CA ARG A 107 -24.40 39.20 2.42
C ARG A 107 -24.36 39.02 3.94
N LYS A 108 -24.90 37.91 4.45
CA LYS A 108 -24.67 37.48 5.84
C LYS A 108 -23.28 36.89 5.90
N ARG A 109 -22.40 37.38 6.78
CA ARG A 109 -21.14 36.67 7.06
C ARG A 109 -21.45 35.28 7.62
N GLY A 110 -20.67 34.29 7.18
CA GLY A 110 -20.72 32.95 7.78
C GLY A 110 -20.29 33.03 9.24
N ARG A 111 -20.75 32.10 10.07
CA ARG A 111 -20.39 32.07 11.51
C ARG A 111 -18.88 31.92 11.72
N PHE A 112 -18.18 31.34 10.75
CA PHE A 112 -16.75 31.09 10.80
C PHE A 112 -16.11 31.44 9.45
N ASP A 113 -15.83 32.72 9.23
CA ASP A 113 -15.15 33.20 8.02
C ASP A 113 -13.64 33.30 8.23
N VAL A 114 -12.85 32.72 7.31
CA VAL A 114 -11.37 32.73 7.32
C VAL A 114 -10.79 33.64 6.22
N ARG A 115 -11.67 34.33 5.48
CA ARG A 115 -11.28 35.11 4.29
C ARG A 115 -10.35 36.26 4.66
N ASP A 116 -10.72 37.03 5.67
CA ASP A 116 -9.99 38.22 6.10
C ASP A 116 -8.56 37.88 6.59
N ALA A 117 -8.40 36.72 7.24
CA ALA A 117 -7.14 36.30 7.84
C ALA A 117 -6.12 35.70 6.83
N THR A 118 -6.60 35.12 5.72
CA THR A 118 -5.71 34.40 4.78
C THR A 118 -5.62 35.06 3.41
N LYS A 119 -6.61 35.89 3.02
CA LYS A 119 -6.63 36.62 1.73
C LYS A 119 -6.31 35.71 0.53
N LEU A 120 -6.79 34.47 0.52
CA LEU A 120 -6.70 33.54 -0.60
C LEU A 120 -7.73 33.93 -1.69
N PRO A 121 -7.54 33.50 -2.94
CA PRO A 121 -8.56 33.57 -3.98
C PRO A 121 -9.84 32.82 -3.59
N GLY A 122 -10.99 33.27 -4.12
CA GLY A 122 -12.30 32.68 -3.81
C GLY A 122 -12.39 31.16 -4.06
N THR A 123 -11.83 30.70 -5.19
CA THR A 123 -11.77 29.27 -5.57
C THR A 123 -10.96 28.44 -4.57
N ASP A 124 -9.90 29.02 -4.02
CA ASP A 124 -8.93 28.28 -3.22
C ASP A 124 -9.45 28.01 -1.82
N TYR A 125 -10.42 28.81 -1.34
CA TYR A 125 -11.15 28.48 -0.11
C TYR A 125 -11.97 27.21 -0.21
N ALA A 126 -12.60 26.95 -1.36
CA ALA A 126 -13.36 25.72 -1.59
C ALA A 126 -12.43 24.51 -1.66
N LEU A 127 -11.25 24.69 -2.28
CA LEU A 127 -10.20 23.69 -2.34
C LEU A 127 -9.57 23.42 -0.96
N ALA A 128 -9.30 24.45 -0.17
CA ALA A 128 -8.81 24.32 1.21
C ALA A 128 -9.82 23.59 2.10
N PHE A 129 -11.12 23.87 1.96
CA PHE A 129 -12.16 23.13 2.68
C PHE A 129 -12.16 21.64 2.30
N LYS A 130 -12.11 21.34 0.98
CA LYS A 130 -12.03 19.96 0.50
C LYS A 130 -10.82 19.25 1.07
N ARG A 131 -9.65 19.91 1.06
CA ARG A 131 -8.41 19.40 1.63
C ARG A 131 -8.52 19.14 3.13
N ALA A 132 -9.21 20.01 3.88
CA ALA A 132 -9.47 19.81 5.30
C ALA A 132 -10.29 18.53 5.55
N ALA A 133 -11.38 18.32 4.79
CA ALA A 133 -12.20 17.12 4.89
C ALA A 133 -11.38 15.85 4.55
N ASP A 134 -10.59 15.89 3.48
CA ASP A 134 -9.69 14.78 3.08
C ASP A 134 -8.63 14.49 4.14
N THR A 135 -8.07 15.55 4.76
CA THR A 135 -7.07 15.43 5.83
C THR A 135 -7.65 14.76 7.06
N ILE A 136 -8.84 15.18 7.50
CA ILE A 136 -9.56 14.55 8.62
C ILE A 136 -9.80 13.07 8.33
N LYS A 137 -10.34 12.75 7.14
CA LYS A 137 -10.62 11.36 6.75
C LYS A 137 -9.36 10.50 6.72
N GLY A 138 -8.29 11.02 6.13
CA GLY A 138 -6.99 10.35 6.04
C GLY A 138 -6.40 10.07 7.41
N GLN A 139 -6.42 11.06 8.32
CA GLN A 139 -5.88 10.91 9.66
C GLN A 139 -6.73 9.99 10.54
N LYS A 140 -8.06 10.07 10.49
CA LYS A 140 -8.95 9.10 11.17
C LYS A 140 -8.64 7.66 10.74
N LYS A 141 -8.40 7.41 9.44
CA LYS A 141 -7.99 6.09 8.94
C LYS A 141 -6.63 5.66 9.50
N GLN A 142 -5.67 6.57 9.63
CA GLN A 142 -4.37 6.27 10.23
C GLN A 142 -4.50 5.97 11.73
N LEU A 143 -5.24 6.78 12.49
CA LEU A 143 -5.52 6.56 13.90
C LEU A 143 -6.27 5.26 14.14
N GLY A 144 -7.21 4.89 13.26
CA GLY A 144 -7.87 3.59 13.29
C GLY A 144 -6.90 2.41 13.17
N LYS A 145 -5.85 2.53 12.34
CA LYS A 145 -4.78 1.50 12.27
C LYS A 145 -3.95 1.47 13.55
N VAL A 146 -3.63 2.63 14.12
CA VAL A 146 -2.90 2.75 15.39
C VAL A 146 -3.71 2.12 16.53
N LYS A 147 -5.03 2.39 16.62
CA LYS A 147 -5.93 1.80 17.61
C LYS A 147 -5.98 0.27 17.48
N LYS A 148 -6.13 -0.26 16.27
CA LYS A 148 -6.06 -1.72 16.03
C LYS A 148 -4.73 -2.32 16.46
N GLN A 149 -3.62 -1.62 16.18
CA GLN A 149 -2.29 -2.04 16.60
C GLN A 149 -2.13 -1.99 18.13
N LEU A 150 -2.67 -0.98 18.79
CA LEU A 150 -2.65 -0.82 20.24
C LEU A 150 -3.36 -2.00 20.90
N VAL A 151 -4.63 -2.25 20.55
CA VAL A 151 -5.42 -3.38 21.08
C VAL A 151 -4.69 -4.72 20.88
N PHE A 152 -4.09 -4.93 19.71
CA PHE A 152 -3.30 -6.13 19.46
C PHE A 152 -2.03 -6.22 20.31
N THR A 153 -1.37 -5.09 20.57
CA THR A 153 -0.13 -5.04 21.34
C THR A 153 -0.40 -5.18 22.84
N GLU A 154 -1.41 -4.50 23.38
CA GLU A 154 -1.89 -4.62 24.76
C GLU A 154 -2.28 -6.07 25.06
N ARG A 155 -3.08 -6.68 24.18
CA ARG A 155 -3.40 -8.11 24.32
C ARG A 155 -2.13 -8.98 24.37
N ARG A 156 -1.17 -8.75 23.47
CA ARG A 156 0.08 -9.53 23.47
C ARG A 156 0.92 -9.32 24.72
N LEU A 157 0.89 -8.11 25.29
CA LEU A 157 1.54 -7.77 26.54
C LEU A 157 0.91 -8.56 27.68
N ASN A 158 -0.42 -8.50 27.82
CA ASN A 158 -1.16 -9.26 28.84
C ASN A 158 -0.92 -10.77 28.71
N GLU A 159 -0.98 -11.33 27.49
CA GLU A 159 -0.68 -12.75 27.26
C GLU A 159 0.77 -13.14 27.66
N TRP A 160 1.72 -12.20 27.81
CA TRP A 160 3.09 -12.48 28.31
C TRP A 160 3.22 -12.20 29.81
N ILE A 161 2.45 -11.27 30.35
CA ILE A 161 2.33 -11.02 31.79
C ILE A 161 1.69 -12.24 32.46
N GLU A 162 0.56 -12.73 31.94
CA GLU A 162 -0.12 -13.96 32.42
C GLU A 162 0.82 -15.17 32.43
N VAL A 163 1.68 -15.29 31.41
CA VAL A 163 2.70 -16.35 31.32
C VAL A 163 3.74 -16.23 32.45
N LEU A 164 4.10 -15.00 32.81
CA LEU A 164 5.10 -14.73 33.85
C LEU A 164 4.52 -14.90 35.25
N GLU A 165 3.27 -14.48 35.46
CA GLU A 165 2.56 -14.57 36.74
C GLU A 165 2.21 -16.02 37.10
N ASN A 166 1.77 -16.83 36.13
CA ASN A 166 1.40 -18.23 36.37
C ASN A 166 2.58 -19.21 36.28
N LYS A 167 3.83 -18.73 36.31
CA LYS A 167 5.00 -19.60 36.09
C LYS A 167 5.19 -20.66 37.17
N GLU A 168 4.73 -20.42 38.40
CA GLU A 168 4.91 -21.30 39.57
C GLU A 168 3.84 -22.38 39.69
N THR A 169 2.57 -22.05 39.44
CA THR A 169 1.47 -23.03 39.31
C THR A 169 1.69 -24.00 38.16
N LEU A 170 2.40 -23.58 37.10
CA LEU A 170 2.84 -24.42 35.99
C LEU A 170 4.02 -25.36 36.33
N LEU A 171 4.58 -25.29 37.55
CA LEU A 171 5.70 -26.16 37.98
C LEU A 171 5.24 -27.30 38.90
N GLN A 172 4.04 -27.23 39.49
CA GLN A 172 3.56 -28.18 40.50
C GLN A 172 2.92 -29.46 39.92
N ASP A 173 2.56 -29.50 38.63
CA ASP A 173 1.90 -30.65 37.97
C ASP A 173 2.79 -31.89 37.72
N GLY A 174 3.91 -32.06 38.44
CA GLY A 174 4.72 -33.28 38.43
C GLY A 174 5.41 -33.66 37.10
N LYS A 175 5.16 -32.93 36.00
CA LYS A 175 5.77 -33.16 34.69
C LYS A 175 6.96 -32.22 34.51
N LYS A 176 8.16 -32.79 34.39
CA LYS A 176 9.40 -32.09 34.01
C LYS A 176 9.12 -31.12 32.85
N ALA A 177 9.21 -29.82 33.16
CA ALA A 177 9.09 -28.68 32.26
C ALA A 177 7.76 -28.56 31.50
N LEU A 178 6.87 -27.68 31.95
CA LEU A 178 5.78 -27.14 31.13
C LEU A 178 6.38 -26.31 29.97
N THR A 179 6.67 -26.99 28.87
CA THR A 179 7.24 -26.40 27.65
C THR A 179 6.24 -25.53 26.89
N ARG A 180 4.97 -25.42 27.35
CA ARG A 180 3.84 -24.85 26.60
C ARG A 180 2.74 -24.29 27.50
N PHE A 181 2.53 -22.97 27.49
CA PHE A 181 1.39 -22.28 28.12
C PHE A 181 0.23 -22.12 27.15
N THR A 182 -0.94 -22.65 27.49
CA THR A 182 -2.18 -22.52 26.70
C THR A 182 -2.76 -21.13 26.89
N LEU A 183 -3.04 -20.45 25.79
CA LEU A 183 -3.68 -19.13 25.79
C LEU A 183 -5.19 -19.28 25.60
N PRO A 184 -6.00 -18.37 26.18
CA PRO A 184 -7.44 -18.34 25.94
C PRO A 184 -7.79 -18.30 24.44
N LYS A 185 -8.84 -19.05 24.06
CA LYS A 185 -9.36 -19.08 22.69
C LYS A 185 -9.86 -17.69 22.29
N LYS A 186 -9.65 -17.30 21.03
CA LYS A 186 -10.26 -16.08 20.47
C LYS A 186 -11.72 -16.34 20.08
N PRO A 187 -12.57 -15.31 20.06
CA PRO A 187 -13.87 -15.39 19.39
C PRO A 187 -13.70 -15.90 17.95
N GLY A 188 -14.42 -16.96 17.59
CA GLY A 188 -14.36 -17.61 16.27
C GLY A 188 -13.13 -18.49 16.01
N GLN A 189 -12.28 -18.75 17.00
CA GLN A 189 -11.08 -19.56 16.83
C GLN A 189 -11.33 -21.04 17.18
N LYS A 190 -11.13 -21.92 16.19
CA LYS A 190 -11.34 -23.37 16.32
C LYS A 190 -10.20 -24.11 17.03
N VAL A 191 -8.96 -23.62 16.94
CA VAL A 191 -7.76 -24.33 17.42
C VAL A 191 -7.10 -23.57 18.57
N GLU A 192 -6.64 -24.31 19.57
CA GLU A 192 -5.94 -23.78 20.74
C GLU A 192 -4.60 -23.10 20.40
N ARG A 193 -4.24 -22.12 21.23
CA ARG A 193 -3.02 -21.30 21.06
C ARG A 193 -2.11 -21.54 22.22
N PHE A 194 -0.80 -21.46 21.98
CA PHE A 194 0.16 -21.71 23.02
C PHE A 194 1.45 -20.90 22.86
N LYS A 195 2.16 -20.69 23.97
CA LYS A 195 3.49 -20.08 24.02
C LYS A 195 4.48 -21.02 24.70
N HIS A 196 5.70 -21.12 24.17
CA HIS A 196 6.73 -21.98 24.75
C HIS A 196 7.63 -21.22 25.73
N ILE A 197 7.82 -21.80 26.92
CA ILE A 197 8.63 -21.26 28.04
C ILE A 197 9.79 -22.25 28.29
N LEU A 198 11.01 -21.75 28.51
CA LEU A 198 12.19 -22.56 28.85
C LEU A 198 12.67 -22.23 30.26
N TYR A 199 13.19 -23.23 30.97
CA TYR A 199 13.79 -23.04 32.28
C TYR A 199 15.34 -23.15 32.29
N LYS A 200 15.97 -23.97 31.43
CA LYS A 200 17.44 -24.05 31.29
C LYS A 200 17.90 -24.44 29.86
N ASP A 201 19.19 -24.24 29.59
CA ASP A 201 19.91 -24.11 28.30
C ASP A 201 19.67 -25.18 27.22
N ASN A 202 18.50 -25.14 26.56
CA ASN A 202 18.33 -25.77 25.24
C ASN A 202 17.64 -24.80 24.24
N PRO A 203 18.37 -24.17 23.30
CA PRO A 203 17.90 -23.00 22.54
C PRO A 203 16.89 -23.30 21.41
N SER A 204 16.54 -24.57 21.18
CA SER A 204 15.82 -24.99 19.97
C SER A 204 14.30 -24.74 20.02
N GLN A 205 13.63 -24.62 21.19
CA GLN A 205 12.15 -24.67 21.21
C GLN A 205 11.35 -23.67 22.10
N GLY A 206 11.94 -22.79 22.93
CA GLY A 206 11.14 -21.81 23.72
C GLY A 206 11.81 -20.46 24.04
N LYS A 207 11.38 -19.78 25.11
CA LYS A 207 11.95 -18.48 25.59
C LYS A 207 12.24 -18.53 27.09
N THR A 208 13.38 -17.96 27.51
CA THR A 208 13.76 -17.87 28.93
C THR A 208 13.01 -16.74 29.66
N GLU A 209 12.95 -16.78 31.00
CA GLU A 209 12.30 -15.73 31.80
C GLU A 209 12.86 -14.33 31.51
N SER A 210 14.19 -14.19 31.43
CA SER A 210 14.85 -12.92 31.07
C SER A 210 14.42 -12.42 29.69
N GLN A 211 14.29 -13.33 28.71
CA GLN A 211 13.77 -12.99 27.38
C GLN A 211 12.30 -12.55 27.43
N ILE A 212 11.47 -13.20 28.26
CA ILE A 212 10.06 -12.85 28.46
C ILE A 212 9.94 -11.46 29.09
N LYS A 213 10.66 -11.18 30.18
CA LYS A 213 10.74 -9.85 30.82
C LYS A 213 11.20 -8.78 29.81
N GLY A 214 12.19 -9.09 28.98
CA GLY A 214 12.64 -8.21 27.89
C GLY A 214 11.55 -7.92 26.85
N ILE A 215 10.73 -8.91 26.50
CA ILE A 215 9.59 -8.75 25.59
C ILE A 215 8.49 -7.90 26.21
N ILE A 216 8.12 -8.16 27.48
CA ILE A 216 7.13 -7.38 28.23
C ILE A 216 7.55 -5.91 28.23
N LYS A 217 8.79 -5.62 28.64
CA LYS A 217 9.34 -4.25 28.65
C LYS A 217 9.30 -3.58 27.27
N ALA A 218 9.58 -4.32 26.20
CA ALA A 218 9.51 -3.78 24.83
C ALA A 218 8.07 -3.53 24.33
N LEU A 219 7.14 -4.42 24.71
CA LEU A 219 5.72 -4.30 24.38
C LEU A 219 5.08 -3.15 25.16
N ASP A 220 5.33 -3.04 26.46
CA ASP A 220 4.85 -1.96 27.32
C ASP A 220 5.30 -0.58 26.79
N ARG A 221 6.60 -0.41 26.52
CA ARG A 221 7.12 0.81 25.83
C ARG A 221 6.40 1.09 24.51
N THR A 222 5.99 0.05 23.79
CA THR A 222 5.23 0.21 22.54
C THR A 222 3.79 0.64 22.81
N VAL A 223 3.11 0.05 23.79
CA VAL A 223 1.76 0.43 24.26
C VAL A 223 1.77 1.89 24.68
N GLN A 224 2.66 2.29 25.60
CA GLN A 224 2.78 3.67 26.06
C GLN A 224 2.97 4.67 24.90
N ARG A 225 3.84 4.34 23.93
CA ARG A 225 4.06 5.17 22.73
C ARG A 225 2.82 5.26 21.84
N LEU A 226 2.10 4.16 21.62
CA LEU A 226 0.88 4.16 20.80
C LEU A 226 -0.26 4.91 21.51
N THR A 227 -0.42 4.74 22.81
CA THR A 227 -1.38 5.46 23.65
C THR A 227 -1.09 6.96 23.65
N LYS A 228 0.17 7.36 23.87
CA LYS A 228 0.59 8.77 23.76
C LYS A 228 0.25 9.34 22.38
N ARG A 229 0.53 8.59 21.31
CA ARG A 229 0.20 9.00 19.94
C ARG A 229 -1.30 9.20 19.73
N LEU A 230 -2.17 8.38 20.33
CA LEU A 230 -3.62 8.57 20.22
C LEU A 230 -4.12 9.77 21.04
N LYS A 231 -3.54 10.01 22.22
CA LYS A 231 -3.89 11.15 23.09
C LYS A 231 -3.46 12.49 22.48
N THR A 232 -2.27 12.57 21.89
CA THR A 232 -1.72 13.81 21.32
C THR A 232 -1.96 13.95 19.81
N ALA A 233 -2.87 13.16 19.24
CA ALA A 233 -3.13 13.17 17.80
C ALA A 233 -4.01 14.36 17.40
N ASP A 234 -3.44 15.55 17.41
CA ASP A 234 -4.10 16.70 16.80
C ASP A 234 -4.10 16.55 15.28
N ILE A 235 -5.28 16.79 14.70
CA ILE A 235 -5.41 16.78 13.26
C ILE A 235 -4.82 18.07 12.70
N LYS A 236 -3.57 18.00 12.26
CA LYS A 236 -2.86 19.13 11.65
C LYS A 236 -2.49 18.86 10.20
N PHE A 237 -2.60 19.90 9.39
CA PHE A 237 -2.13 19.96 8.02
C PHE A 237 -0.80 20.71 7.97
N ASN A 238 0.23 20.07 7.41
CA ASN A 238 1.60 20.61 7.39
C ASN A 238 1.79 21.79 6.43
N GLY A 239 0.96 21.92 5.39
CA GLY A 239 1.14 22.97 4.40
C GLY A 239 2.17 22.65 3.30
N ASP A 240 2.46 21.37 3.04
CA ASP A 240 3.40 20.98 1.97
C ASP A 240 2.71 20.77 0.60
N ILE A 241 1.38 20.92 0.55
CA ILE A 241 0.55 20.65 -0.63
C ILE A 241 -0.50 21.75 -0.77
N VAL A 242 -0.72 22.25 -1.98
CA VAL A 242 -1.85 23.12 -2.31
C VAL A 242 -2.64 22.51 -3.46
N ASP A 243 -3.96 22.43 -3.30
CA ASP A 243 -4.85 22.11 -4.40
C ASP A 243 -5.02 23.34 -5.29
N LEU A 244 -4.90 23.12 -6.59
CA LEU A 244 -5.07 24.16 -7.60
C LEU A 244 -6.31 23.88 -8.44
N HIS A 245 -6.94 24.94 -8.92
CA HIS A 245 -7.93 24.83 -9.97
C HIS A 245 -7.26 24.48 -11.31
N TYR A 246 -7.95 23.80 -12.23
CA TYR A 246 -7.37 23.41 -13.52
C TYR A 246 -6.93 24.62 -14.35
N SER A 247 -7.65 25.74 -14.23
CA SER A 247 -7.31 27.01 -14.91
C SER A 247 -6.00 27.65 -14.45
N ALA A 248 -5.47 27.26 -13.28
CA ALA A 248 -4.18 27.75 -12.82
C ALA A 248 -3.04 27.19 -13.68
N VAL A 249 -3.25 26.07 -14.38
CA VAL A 249 -2.22 25.44 -15.21
C VAL A 249 -2.55 25.71 -16.67
N LYS A 250 -1.77 26.57 -17.33
CA LYS A 250 -1.97 26.92 -18.75
C LYS A 250 -1.07 26.08 -19.64
N ASN A 251 -1.57 25.72 -20.82
CA ASN A 251 -0.81 25.11 -21.90
C ASN A 251 -0.13 23.76 -21.58
N ILE A 252 -0.49 23.08 -20.49
CA ILE A 252 0.15 21.79 -20.12
C ILE A 252 -0.08 20.67 -21.14
N ILE A 253 -1.22 20.70 -21.82
CA ILE A 253 -1.57 19.72 -22.87
C ILE A 253 -0.94 20.10 -24.23
N GLU A 254 -0.67 21.38 -24.46
CA GLU A 254 -0.21 21.90 -25.76
C GLU A 254 1.31 22.06 -25.81
N LYS A 255 1.90 22.58 -24.74
CA LYS A 255 3.31 22.97 -24.63
C LYS A 255 3.93 22.37 -23.37
N PHE A 256 3.93 21.04 -23.27
CA PHE A 256 4.37 20.28 -22.08
C PHE A 256 5.75 20.68 -21.51
N THR A 257 6.58 21.33 -22.33
CA THR A 257 7.93 21.79 -22.01
C THR A 257 8.01 23.25 -21.59
N GLU A 258 7.00 24.05 -21.92
CA GLU A 258 6.89 25.50 -21.68
C GLU A 258 5.51 25.82 -21.09
N ILE A 259 5.30 25.29 -19.89
CA ILE A 259 4.03 25.42 -19.17
C ILE A 259 4.15 26.59 -18.20
N SER A 260 3.12 27.40 -18.08
CA SER A 260 3.04 28.42 -17.04
C SER A 260 2.01 28.03 -15.98
N LEU A 261 2.38 28.14 -14.71
CA LEU A 261 1.45 28.14 -13.58
C LEU A 261 1.05 29.58 -13.28
N ASP A 262 -0.24 29.90 -13.31
CA ASP A 262 -0.79 31.22 -12.99
C ASP A 262 -1.43 31.21 -11.60
N LEU A 263 -0.79 31.88 -10.64
CA LEU A 263 -1.31 32.09 -9.29
C LEU A 263 -1.52 33.59 -9.08
N LYS A 264 -2.78 34.03 -8.99
CA LYS A 264 -3.12 35.46 -8.80
C LYS A 264 -2.41 36.41 -9.79
N LYS A 265 -2.37 36.07 -11.08
CA LYS A 265 -1.67 36.85 -12.12
C LYS A 265 -0.14 36.84 -12.02
N GLN A 266 0.46 36.08 -11.10
CA GLN A 266 1.88 35.76 -11.15
C GLN A 266 2.09 34.46 -11.93
N GLN A 267 2.92 34.54 -12.97
CA GLN A 267 3.24 33.39 -13.82
C GLN A 267 4.56 32.76 -13.40
N PHE A 268 4.53 31.45 -13.16
CA PHE A 268 5.71 30.65 -12.86
C PHE A 268 6.00 29.74 -14.05
N PRO A 269 7.16 29.88 -14.70
CA PRO A 269 7.55 28.93 -15.74
C PRO A 269 7.82 27.57 -15.09
N ILE A 270 7.30 26.53 -15.71
CA ILE A 270 7.53 25.15 -15.32
C ILE A 270 8.53 24.59 -16.32
N ALA A 271 9.75 24.38 -15.85
CA ALA A 271 10.78 23.76 -16.66
C ALA A 271 10.62 22.24 -16.65
N ALA A 272 10.58 21.64 -17.83
CA ALA A 272 10.90 20.23 -17.97
C ALA A 272 12.42 20.09 -18.07
N GLU A 273 13.11 19.90 -16.93
CA GLU A 273 14.59 19.81 -16.83
C GLU A 273 15.26 18.76 -17.76
N ASN A 274 14.52 17.92 -18.52
CA ASN A 274 15.06 16.77 -19.27
C ASN A 274 14.84 16.79 -20.80
N VAL A 275 14.59 17.95 -21.42
CA VAL A 275 14.14 18.02 -22.84
C VAL A 275 15.29 18.01 -23.86
N VAL A 276 16.56 18.00 -23.44
CA VAL A 276 17.70 18.26 -24.35
C VAL A 276 18.02 17.11 -25.33
N SER A 277 17.45 15.90 -25.16
CA SER A 277 17.76 14.75 -26.05
C SER A 277 16.62 14.41 -27.04
N LYS A 278 16.98 13.95 -28.25
CA LYS A 278 16.04 13.44 -29.28
C LYS A 278 15.12 12.32 -28.73
N LYS A 279 15.63 11.52 -27.78
CA LYS A 279 14.91 10.46 -27.06
C LYS A 279 13.84 11.00 -26.09
N SER A 280 14.02 12.21 -25.56
CA SER A 280 13.06 12.86 -24.66
C SER A 280 11.82 13.39 -25.40
N ARG A 281 11.96 13.83 -26.66
CA ARG A 281 10.84 14.39 -27.45
C ARG A 281 9.72 13.37 -27.71
N GLY A 282 10.07 12.17 -28.17
CA GLY A 282 9.09 11.10 -28.39
C GLY A 282 8.35 10.71 -27.11
N TRP A 283 9.07 10.62 -25.99
CA TRP A 283 8.48 10.36 -24.67
C TRP A 283 7.51 11.48 -24.24
N ILE A 284 7.82 12.74 -24.50
CA ILE A 284 6.93 13.87 -24.19
C ILE A 284 5.64 13.80 -25.00
N ILE A 285 5.74 13.58 -26.31
CA ILE A 285 4.58 13.45 -27.19
C ILE A 285 3.67 12.31 -26.71
N GLU A 286 4.25 11.17 -26.34
CA GLU A 286 3.51 10.04 -25.77
C GLU A 286 2.75 10.45 -24.50
N LYS A 287 3.39 11.19 -23.58
CA LYS A 287 2.75 11.66 -22.33
C LYS A 287 1.67 12.71 -22.59
N ILE A 288 1.87 13.62 -23.53
CA ILE A 288 0.85 14.56 -24.01
C ILE A 288 -0.38 13.79 -24.53
N ASN A 289 -0.16 12.82 -25.41
CA ASN A 289 -1.24 12.03 -25.98
C ASN A 289 -2.00 11.23 -24.92
N GLU A 290 -1.30 10.66 -23.93
CA GLU A 290 -1.95 10.04 -22.77
C GLU A 290 -2.79 11.05 -21.96
N MET A 291 -2.28 12.26 -21.72
CA MET A 291 -3.04 13.28 -20.99
C MET A 291 -4.28 13.73 -21.75
N LYS A 292 -4.19 13.88 -23.08
CA LYS A 292 -5.33 14.21 -23.96
C LYS A 292 -6.45 13.17 -23.90
N LYS A 293 -6.09 11.88 -23.78
CA LYS A 293 -7.05 10.78 -23.65
C LYS A 293 -7.79 10.76 -22.31
N GLY A 294 -7.25 11.40 -21.28
CA GLY A 294 -7.79 11.31 -19.93
C GLY A 294 -8.48 12.58 -19.45
N LYS A 295 -9.36 12.42 -18.46
CA LYS A 295 -10.03 13.54 -17.80
C LYS A 295 -9.09 14.16 -16.77
N PRO A 296 -8.73 15.45 -16.87
CA PRO A 296 -7.86 16.09 -15.90
C PRO A 296 -8.54 16.16 -14.53
N LEU A 297 -7.75 15.97 -13.47
CA LEU A 297 -8.14 16.17 -12.09
C LEU A 297 -7.47 17.45 -11.56
N TYR A 298 -7.88 17.91 -10.39
CA TYR A 298 -7.29 19.09 -9.74
C TYR A 298 -5.77 18.96 -9.61
N PRO A 299 -4.98 19.87 -10.21
CA PRO A 299 -3.54 19.89 -10.06
C PRO A 299 -3.13 20.16 -8.61
N LEU A 300 -1.94 19.69 -8.24
CA LEU A 300 -1.39 19.87 -6.90
C LEU A 300 -0.06 20.59 -6.99
N LEU A 301 0.08 21.69 -6.25
CA LEU A 301 1.37 22.30 -5.98
C LEU A 301 2.00 21.61 -4.77
N LEU A 302 3.24 21.15 -4.89
CA LEU A 302 3.94 20.41 -3.85
C LEU A 302 5.20 21.18 -3.44
N LYS A 303 5.38 21.38 -2.14
CA LYS A 303 6.63 21.89 -1.55
C LYS A 303 7.43 20.71 -1.01
N LYS A 304 8.70 20.62 -1.39
CA LYS A 304 9.61 19.60 -0.88
C LYS A 304 10.95 20.24 -0.55
N LYS A 305 11.15 20.55 0.72
CA LYS A 305 12.31 21.32 1.20
C LYS A 305 12.34 22.68 0.49
N ASN A 306 13.31 22.89 -0.40
CA ASN A 306 13.51 24.13 -1.14
C ASN A 306 13.02 24.00 -2.61
N ASP A 307 12.52 22.83 -3.00
CA ASP A 307 12.03 22.58 -4.36
C ASP A 307 10.50 22.64 -4.40
N PHE A 308 9.97 23.12 -5.52
CA PHE A 308 8.54 23.16 -5.82
C PHE A 308 8.22 22.27 -7.02
N TYR A 309 7.08 21.60 -6.98
CA TYR A 309 6.63 20.72 -8.06
C TYR A 309 5.15 20.93 -8.35
N LEU A 310 4.80 20.85 -9.63
CA LEU A 310 3.42 20.70 -10.08
C LEU A 310 3.14 19.20 -10.31
N SER A 311 2.13 18.66 -9.64
CA SER A 311 1.55 17.35 -9.94
C SER A 311 0.28 17.57 -10.75
N TYR A 312 0.24 17.07 -11.99
CA TYR A 312 -0.94 17.12 -12.85
C TYR A 312 -1.56 15.72 -12.94
N PRO A 313 -2.59 15.40 -12.14
CA PRO A 313 -3.27 14.12 -12.18
C PRO A 313 -4.28 14.06 -13.33
N VAL A 314 -4.27 12.96 -14.07
CA VAL A 314 -5.20 12.62 -15.13
C VAL A 314 -5.85 11.28 -14.83
N ARG A 315 -7.17 11.23 -14.96
CA ARG A 315 -7.97 10.01 -14.85
C ARG A 315 -8.17 9.42 -16.24
N LEU A 316 -7.63 8.24 -16.46
CA LEU A 316 -7.84 7.43 -17.64
C LEU A 316 -9.01 6.48 -17.39
N GLU A 317 -9.98 6.50 -18.30
CA GLU A 317 -11.00 5.47 -18.42
C GLU A 317 -10.43 4.44 -19.39
N LEU A 318 -10.13 3.24 -18.86
CA LEU A 318 -9.55 2.15 -19.62
C LEU A 318 -10.61 1.05 -19.75
N GLU A 319 -10.74 0.49 -20.93
CA GLU A 319 -11.53 -0.72 -21.12
C GLU A 319 -10.89 -1.89 -20.37
N GLU A 320 -11.72 -2.78 -19.85
CA GLU A 320 -11.19 -4.02 -19.29
C GLU A 320 -10.68 -4.89 -20.43
N PRO A 321 -9.39 -5.28 -20.39
CA PRO A 321 -8.83 -6.10 -21.45
C PRO A 321 -9.55 -7.44 -21.47
N LYS A 322 -10.25 -7.72 -22.58
CA LYS A 322 -10.95 -8.98 -22.77
C LYS A 322 -9.94 -10.11 -23.01
N GLU A 323 -10.22 -11.29 -22.44
CA GLU A 323 -9.42 -12.51 -22.65
C GLU A 323 -9.79 -13.22 -23.96
N GLU A 324 -10.85 -12.77 -24.63
CA GLU A 324 -11.34 -13.30 -25.90
C GLU A 324 -10.27 -13.10 -26.99
N LYS A 325 -9.82 -14.20 -27.61
CA LYS A 325 -8.78 -14.28 -28.66
C LYS A 325 -7.31 -14.28 -28.20
N VAL A 326 -7.01 -14.49 -26.92
CA VAL A 326 -5.61 -14.66 -26.48
C VAL A 326 -5.02 -15.97 -27.00
N THR A 327 -3.97 -15.91 -27.83
CA THR A 327 -3.26 -17.10 -28.34
C THR A 327 -2.01 -17.44 -27.54
N LYS A 328 -1.48 -16.47 -26.78
CA LYS A 328 -0.22 -16.63 -26.02
C LYS A 328 -0.41 -16.39 -24.52
N ALA A 329 0.40 -17.04 -23.70
CA ALA A 329 0.46 -16.80 -22.26
C ALA A 329 1.89 -16.51 -21.82
N MET A 330 2.09 -15.39 -21.12
CA MET A 330 3.36 -15.06 -20.45
C MET A 330 3.26 -15.41 -18.97
N GLY A 331 4.02 -16.40 -18.53
CA GLY A 331 4.14 -16.73 -17.11
C GLY A 331 5.28 -15.97 -16.46
N ILE A 332 5.04 -15.45 -15.26
CA ILE A 332 6.03 -14.66 -14.52
C ILE A 332 6.26 -15.29 -13.14
N ASP A 333 7.40 -15.95 -12.98
CA ASP A 333 7.89 -16.33 -11.65
C ASP A 333 8.64 -15.16 -11.01
N ARG A 334 8.48 -14.97 -9.69
CA ARG A 334 9.11 -13.88 -8.95
C ARG A 334 9.93 -14.42 -7.79
N GLY A 335 11.23 -14.15 -7.80
CA GLY A 335 12.17 -14.60 -6.78
C GLY A 335 12.93 -13.46 -6.10
N VAL A 336 13.85 -13.83 -5.20
CA VAL A 336 14.81 -12.89 -4.58
C VAL A 336 16.06 -12.74 -5.45
N ASN A 337 16.62 -13.88 -5.88
CA ASN A 337 17.86 -13.92 -6.67
C ASN A 337 17.61 -13.45 -8.10
N GLN A 338 16.55 -13.98 -8.72
CA GLN A 338 15.95 -13.44 -9.93
C GLN A 338 14.68 -12.70 -9.50
N ILE A 339 14.64 -11.38 -9.71
CA ILE A 339 13.49 -10.53 -9.37
C ILE A 339 12.24 -11.02 -10.08
N ALA A 340 12.41 -11.38 -11.36
CA ALA A 340 11.41 -12.04 -12.17
C ALA A 340 12.11 -12.96 -13.18
N VAL A 341 11.42 -14.02 -13.57
CA VAL A 341 11.72 -14.82 -14.77
C VAL A 341 10.45 -14.90 -15.58
N THR A 342 10.53 -14.56 -16.87
CA THR A 342 9.39 -14.61 -17.79
C THR A 342 9.59 -15.71 -18.82
N ALA A 343 8.48 -16.32 -19.24
CA ALA A 343 8.45 -17.23 -20.37
C ALA A 343 7.11 -17.07 -21.10
N VAL A 344 7.15 -16.95 -22.43
CA VAL A 344 5.95 -16.92 -23.28
C VAL A 344 5.71 -18.31 -23.84
N ILE A 345 4.44 -18.71 -23.88
CA ILE A 345 3.99 -19.97 -24.48
C ILE A 345 2.94 -19.64 -25.53
N ASP A 346 3.15 -20.13 -26.76
CA ASP A 346 2.18 -20.06 -27.85
C ASP A 346 1.21 -21.24 -27.78
N ARG A 347 -0.05 -21.00 -28.11
CA ARG A 347 -1.00 -22.08 -28.43
C ARG A 347 -0.98 -22.37 -29.94
N PRO A 348 -1.03 -23.65 -30.34
CA PRO A 348 -1.06 -24.88 -29.51
C PRO A 348 0.33 -25.50 -29.25
N THR A 349 1.42 -24.83 -29.63
CA THR A 349 2.75 -25.47 -29.69
C THR A 349 3.32 -25.83 -28.32
N ASP A 350 2.83 -25.22 -27.24
CA ASP A 350 3.29 -25.40 -25.85
C ASP A 350 4.82 -25.20 -25.68
N LYS A 351 5.48 -24.57 -26.67
CA LYS A 351 6.92 -24.32 -26.68
C LYS A 351 7.24 -22.97 -26.02
N PRO A 352 8.08 -22.96 -24.97
CA PRO A 352 8.49 -21.72 -24.33
C PRO A 352 9.46 -20.94 -25.21
N HIS A 353 9.22 -19.64 -25.34
CA HIS A 353 10.06 -18.70 -26.08
C HIS A 353 10.02 -17.31 -25.40
N HIS A 354 10.80 -16.34 -25.89
CA HIS A 354 10.97 -15.02 -25.28
C HIS A 354 11.22 -15.09 -23.76
N ILE A 355 12.23 -15.88 -23.37
CA ILE A 355 12.59 -16.12 -21.97
C ILE A 355 13.53 -15.00 -21.48
N GLU A 356 13.17 -14.34 -20.38
CA GLU A 356 14.03 -13.32 -19.77
C GLU A 356 14.25 -13.55 -18.28
N PHE A 357 15.48 -13.26 -17.84
CA PHE A 357 15.89 -13.34 -16.44
C PHE A 357 16.26 -11.95 -15.92
N TYR A 358 15.57 -11.49 -14.89
CA TYR A 358 15.83 -10.20 -14.28
C TYR A 358 16.59 -10.34 -12.97
N SER A 359 17.91 -10.14 -13.01
CA SER A 359 18.80 -10.33 -11.86
C SER A 359 18.51 -9.38 -10.69
N GLY A 360 18.47 -9.93 -9.48
CA GLY A 360 18.32 -9.19 -8.21
C GLY A 360 19.62 -8.89 -7.48
N LYS A 361 20.78 -9.27 -8.04
CA LYS A 361 22.08 -9.24 -7.34
C LYS A 361 22.42 -7.88 -6.75
N ASP A 362 22.30 -6.79 -7.51
CA ASP A 362 22.70 -5.46 -7.04
C ASP A 362 21.71 -4.86 -6.03
N LEU A 363 20.43 -5.23 -6.16
CA LEU A 363 19.41 -4.91 -5.19
C LEU A 363 19.70 -5.61 -3.84
N ILE A 364 20.07 -6.89 -3.89
CA ILE A 364 20.49 -7.67 -2.72
C ILE A 364 21.72 -7.03 -2.09
N LYS A 365 22.77 -6.74 -2.86
CA LYS A 365 24.00 -6.08 -2.37
C LYS A 365 23.67 -4.77 -1.65
N SER A 366 22.84 -3.92 -2.26
CA SER A 366 22.42 -2.63 -1.68
C SER A 366 21.66 -2.79 -0.37
N LYS A 367 20.75 -3.77 -0.29
CA LYS A 367 19.99 -4.08 0.94
C LYS A 367 20.87 -4.65 2.04
N LEU A 368 21.82 -5.54 1.70
CA LEU A 368 22.78 -6.09 2.65
C LEU A 368 23.69 -5.00 3.20
N LYS A 369 24.19 -4.09 2.35
CA LYS A 369 24.96 -2.91 2.78
C LYS A 369 24.16 -2.05 3.76
N TYR A 370 22.89 -1.78 3.45
CA TYR A 370 22.02 -1.05 4.38
C TYR A 370 21.84 -1.77 5.71
N GLN A 371 21.69 -3.09 5.70
CA GLN A 371 21.56 -3.89 6.92
C GLN A 371 22.82 -3.81 7.79
N LEU A 372 24.01 -3.87 7.18
CA LEU A 372 25.29 -3.70 7.88
C LEU A 372 25.39 -2.31 8.52
N ILE A 373 25.05 -1.26 7.77
CA ILE A 373 25.01 0.12 8.30
C ILE A 373 24.02 0.22 9.47
N ARG A 374 22.85 -0.42 9.36
CA ARG A 374 21.84 -0.39 10.42
C ARG A 374 22.30 -1.07 11.72
N LYS A 375 23.15 -2.11 11.61
CA LYS A 375 23.73 -2.81 12.76
C LYS A 375 24.91 -2.05 13.37
N LYS A 376 25.83 -1.54 12.54
CA LYS A 376 27.04 -0.85 13.01
C LYS A 376 26.74 0.54 13.57
N PHE A 377 25.78 1.26 12.98
CA PHE A 377 25.52 2.65 13.32
C PHE A 377 24.18 2.79 14.05
N THR A 378 24.27 2.72 15.39
CA THR A 378 23.19 2.96 16.35
C THR A 378 23.68 3.97 17.39
N GLY A 379 22.81 4.90 17.82
CA GLY A 379 23.19 5.89 18.83
C GLY A 379 22.50 7.22 18.59
N THR A 380 23.31 8.29 18.49
CA THR A 380 22.88 9.69 18.47
C THR A 380 21.85 10.03 17.38
N LYS A 381 21.13 11.13 17.58
CA LYS A 381 20.12 11.66 16.64
C LYS A 381 20.70 11.90 15.24
N SER A 382 21.95 12.35 15.14
CA SER A 382 22.63 12.61 13.87
C SER A 382 22.95 11.33 13.09
N VAL A 383 23.41 10.28 13.78
CA VAL A 383 23.65 8.95 13.21
C VAL A 383 22.35 8.32 12.72
N ASN A 384 21.28 8.42 13.53
CA ASN A 384 19.95 7.93 13.13
C ASN A 384 19.42 8.66 11.87
N LYS A 385 19.64 9.98 11.75
CA LYS A 385 19.26 10.78 10.58
C LYS A 385 20.03 10.36 9.32
N ARG A 386 21.36 10.17 9.41
CA ARG A 386 22.18 9.68 8.28
C ARG A 386 21.75 8.29 7.83
N ARG A 387 21.48 7.40 8.78
CA ARG A 387 20.95 6.06 8.51
C ARG A 387 19.59 6.08 7.82
N ALA A 388 18.69 6.97 8.25
CA ALA A 388 17.38 7.15 7.59
C ALA A 388 17.55 7.62 6.13
N LYS A 389 18.39 8.63 5.88
CA LYS A 389 18.71 9.09 4.52
C LYS A 389 19.26 7.98 3.62
N PHE A 390 20.15 7.14 4.13
CA PHE A 390 20.68 6.01 3.35
C PHE A 390 19.59 4.98 3.05
N GLY A 391 18.73 4.67 4.04
CA GLY A 391 17.56 3.80 3.84
C GLY A 391 16.62 4.32 2.75
N GLU A 392 16.35 5.63 2.71
CA GLU A 392 15.58 6.27 1.64
C GLU A 392 16.26 6.14 0.28
N LYS A 393 17.58 6.28 0.19
CA LYS A 393 18.34 6.06 -1.06
C LYS A 393 18.18 4.64 -1.57
N VAL A 394 18.34 3.64 -0.71
CA VAL A 394 18.16 2.21 -1.06
C VAL A 394 16.71 1.91 -1.46
N ALA A 395 15.73 2.48 -0.77
CA ALA A 395 14.32 2.33 -1.11
C ALA A 395 13.99 2.93 -2.49
N ARG A 396 14.54 4.12 -2.81
CA ARG A 396 14.39 4.75 -4.13
C ARG A 396 15.04 3.92 -5.23
N GLY A 397 16.28 3.47 -5.04
CA GLY A 397 16.97 2.60 -6.00
C GLY A 397 16.22 1.29 -6.23
N SER A 398 15.71 0.68 -5.15
CA SER A 398 14.85 -0.52 -5.25
C SER A 398 13.61 -0.27 -6.09
N MET A 399 12.95 0.87 -5.89
CA MET A 399 11.74 1.22 -6.62
C MET A 399 12.04 1.48 -8.10
N TYR A 400 13.15 2.16 -8.40
CA TYR A 400 13.61 2.38 -9.78
C TYR A 400 13.78 1.07 -10.54
N VAL A 401 14.54 0.11 -9.98
CA VAL A 401 14.77 -1.21 -10.58
C VAL A 401 13.46 -1.95 -10.83
N LEU A 402 12.53 -1.93 -9.86
CA LEU A 402 11.22 -2.58 -10.05
C LEU A 402 10.37 -1.90 -11.13
N HIS A 403 10.42 -0.57 -11.26
CA HIS A 403 9.75 0.15 -12.34
C HIS A 403 10.38 -0.14 -13.71
N ASP A 404 11.68 -0.32 -13.77
CA ASP A 404 12.38 -0.64 -15.01
C ASP A 404 12.01 -2.05 -15.49
N ILE A 405 12.19 -3.05 -14.62
CA ILE A 405 11.83 -4.46 -14.90
C ILE A 405 10.36 -4.60 -15.28
N SER A 406 9.43 -4.02 -14.51
CA SER A 406 8.01 -4.10 -14.86
C SER A 406 7.66 -3.38 -16.17
N ARG A 407 8.49 -2.45 -16.67
CA ARG A 407 8.30 -1.85 -18.00
C ARG A 407 8.79 -2.82 -19.08
N GLN A 408 9.97 -3.39 -18.89
CA GLN A 408 10.54 -4.37 -19.82
C GLN A 408 9.60 -5.57 -20.03
N ILE A 409 9.10 -6.17 -18.94
CA ILE A 409 8.12 -7.27 -18.96
C ILE A 409 6.86 -6.90 -19.76
N VAL A 410 6.29 -5.72 -19.51
CA VAL A 410 5.05 -5.31 -20.19
C VAL A 410 5.30 -4.95 -21.65
N ASN A 411 6.46 -4.38 -21.99
CA ASN A 411 6.85 -4.13 -23.37
C ASN A 411 7.03 -5.46 -24.14
N GLN A 412 7.71 -6.42 -23.52
CA GLN A 412 7.85 -7.77 -24.06
C GLN A 412 6.47 -8.39 -24.34
N ALA A 413 5.54 -8.32 -23.38
CA ALA A 413 4.18 -8.81 -23.58
C ALA A 413 3.43 -8.03 -24.69
N LYS A 414 3.63 -6.71 -24.75
CA LYS A 414 3.00 -5.86 -25.76
C LYS A 414 3.40 -6.24 -27.18
N GLU A 415 4.68 -6.57 -27.39
CA GLU A 415 5.22 -7.04 -28.68
C GLU A 415 4.66 -8.41 -29.08
N GLN A 416 4.18 -9.19 -28.11
CA GLN A 416 3.67 -10.55 -28.31
C GLN A 416 2.14 -10.64 -28.33
N LYS A 417 1.41 -9.53 -28.46
CA LYS A 417 -0.05 -9.59 -28.54
C LYS A 417 -0.53 -10.44 -29.74
N PRO A 418 -1.65 -11.18 -29.61
CA PRO A 418 -2.57 -11.22 -28.45
C PRO A 418 -2.11 -12.19 -27.34
N ILE A 419 -1.84 -11.64 -26.14
CA ILE A 419 -1.23 -12.35 -25.00
C ILE A 419 -1.95 -12.05 -23.68
N VAL A 420 -1.92 -13.00 -22.75
CA VAL A 420 -2.23 -12.77 -21.33
C VAL A 420 -0.97 -12.83 -20.47
N ILE A 421 -0.91 -12.04 -19.41
CA ILE A 421 0.11 -12.16 -18.38
C ILE A 421 -0.44 -12.98 -17.20
N VAL A 422 0.30 -14.00 -16.78
CA VAL A 422 -0.09 -14.91 -15.69
C VAL A 422 0.91 -14.77 -14.54
N MET A 423 0.39 -14.54 -13.33
CA MET A 423 1.18 -14.39 -12.11
C MET A 423 0.53 -15.13 -10.95
N GLU A 424 1.33 -15.62 -10.00
CA GLU A 424 0.78 -16.19 -8.77
C GLU A 424 0.16 -15.12 -7.85
N ASP A 425 -0.92 -15.46 -7.11
CA ASP A 425 -1.42 -14.63 -6.02
C ASP A 425 -0.66 -14.92 -4.71
N LEU A 426 0.41 -14.15 -4.49
CA LEU A 426 1.26 -14.27 -3.30
C LEU A 426 0.67 -13.60 -2.05
N LYS A 427 -0.57 -13.09 -2.06
CA LYS A 427 -1.22 -12.53 -0.86
C LYS A 427 -1.37 -13.56 0.26
N MET A 428 -1.54 -14.83 -0.08
CA MET A 428 -1.76 -15.91 0.89
C MET A 428 -0.49 -16.27 1.69
N ILE A 429 0.69 -16.13 1.10
CA ILE A 429 1.96 -16.61 1.70
C ILE A 429 2.43 -15.70 2.87
N GLN A 430 1.96 -14.45 2.95
CA GLN A 430 2.34 -13.53 4.02
C GLN A 430 1.64 -13.83 5.37
N GLY A 431 0.51 -14.54 5.36
CA GLY A 431 -0.26 -14.86 6.57
C GLY A 431 0.22 -16.09 7.34
N GLU A 432 0.86 -17.04 6.66
CA GLU A 432 1.02 -18.41 7.18
C GLU A 432 2.46 -18.84 7.52
N LYS A 433 3.47 -18.02 7.26
CA LYS A 433 4.85 -18.34 7.66
C LYS A 433 5.07 -18.12 9.18
N ARG A 434 4.44 -18.97 10.00
CA ARG A 434 5.02 -19.40 11.29
C ARG A 434 6.20 -20.30 10.96
N VAL A 435 7.37 -19.69 10.81
CA VAL A 435 8.63 -20.42 10.61
C VAL A 435 8.89 -21.29 11.85
N LYS A 436 8.87 -22.62 11.68
CA LYS A 436 9.47 -23.57 12.63
C LYS A 436 10.96 -23.20 12.73
N LYS A 437 11.43 -22.94 13.96
CA LYS A 437 12.81 -22.54 14.24
C LYS A 437 13.77 -23.66 13.82
N GLY A 438 14.66 -23.41 12.85
CA GLY A 438 15.75 -24.33 12.51
C GLY A 438 16.86 -23.68 11.68
N SER A 439 17.99 -23.36 12.32
CA SER A 439 19.26 -22.80 11.78
C SER A 439 19.36 -21.25 11.65
N ALA A 440 20.03 -20.66 12.65
CA ALA A 440 19.79 -19.31 13.14
C ALA A 440 20.46 -18.12 12.39
N VAL A 441 21.16 -18.31 11.26
CA VAL A 441 21.84 -17.17 10.58
C VAL A 441 21.46 -17.07 9.09
N ARG A 442 21.45 -18.19 8.37
CA ARG A 442 21.07 -18.26 6.95
C ARG A 442 19.59 -17.95 6.78
N GLU A 443 18.73 -18.49 7.65
CA GLU A 443 17.29 -18.21 7.67
C GLU A 443 16.98 -16.75 7.96
N ARG A 444 17.70 -16.08 8.88
CA ARG A 444 17.46 -14.65 9.16
C ARG A 444 17.79 -13.75 7.96
N LYS A 445 18.87 -14.07 7.22
CA LYS A 445 19.25 -13.34 6.01
C LYS A 445 18.23 -13.57 4.89
N VAL A 446 17.81 -14.81 4.67
CA VAL A 446 16.77 -15.17 3.69
C VAL A 446 15.43 -14.56 4.07
N ASN A 447 14.99 -14.67 5.33
CA ASN A 447 13.76 -14.05 5.83
C ASN A 447 13.82 -12.52 5.79
N PHE A 448 14.98 -11.89 6.03
CA PHE A 448 15.17 -10.46 5.82
C PHE A 448 15.05 -10.09 4.34
N LEU A 449 15.66 -10.86 3.44
CA LEU A 449 15.56 -10.60 2.01
C LEU A 449 14.12 -10.78 1.53
N LEU A 450 13.45 -11.87 1.89
CA LEU A 450 12.05 -12.17 1.57
C LEU A 450 11.08 -11.12 2.15
N SER A 451 11.22 -10.76 3.43
CA SER A 451 10.36 -9.75 4.07
C SER A 451 10.59 -8.33 3.53
N ASN A 452 11.78 -8.05 2.98
CA ASN A 452 12.08 -6.78 2.32
C ASN A 452 11.94 -6.83 0.80
N PHE A 453 11.62 -7.99 0.21
CA PHE A 453 11.40 -8.12 -1.22
C PHE A 453 9.93 -7.85 -1.54
N ASN A 454 9.70 -6.90 -2.44
CA ASN A 454 8.37 -6.36 -2.65
C ASN A 454 7.66 -7.11 -3.79
N TYR A 455 7.44 -8.41 -3.64
CA TYR A 455 6.69 -9.23 -4.61
C TYR A 455 5.37 -8.58 -5.04
N GLY A 456 4.62 -8.11 -4.04
CA GLY A 456 3.36 -7.39 -4.25
C GLY A 456 3.54 -6.04 -4.95
N ARG A 457 4.69 -5.36 -4.78
CA ARG A 457 4.95 -4.12 -5.53
C ARG A 457 5.25 -4.42 -6.99
N LEU A 458 6.12 -5.38 -7.31
CA LEU A 458 6.41 -5.73 -8.70
C LEU A 458 5.13 -6.15 -9.43
N GLN A 459 4.32 -7.01 -8.81
CA GLN A 459 3.01 -7.40 -9.34
C GLN A 459 2.09 -6.21 -9.55
N SER A 460 2.01 -5.28 -8.58
CA SER A 460 1.20 -4.07 -8.75
C SER A 460 1.70 -3.21 -9.91
N LEU A 461 3.02 -3.10 -10.08
CA LEU A 461 3.64 -2.33 -11.15
C LEU A 461 3.38 -2.95 -12.53
N ILE A 462 3.52 -4.27 -12.66
CA ILE A 462 3.16 -5.00 -13.88
C ILE A 462 1.66 -4.83 -14.14
N SER A 463 0.83 -4.95 -13.11
CA SER A 463 -0.63 -4.92 -13.24
C SER A 463 -1.16 -3.63 -13.83
N TYR A 464 -0.76 -2.48 -13.28
CA TYR A 464 -1.26 -1.21 -13.80
C TYR A 464 -0.71 -0.90 -15.19
N LYS A 465 0.52 -1.33 -15.52
CA LYS A 465 1.14 -1.10 -16.82
C LYS A 465 0.55 -1.99 -17.90
N ALA A 466 0.33 -3.27 -17.61
CA ALA A 466 -0.38 -4.17 -18.52
C ALA A 466 -1.78 -3.64 -18.82
N LEU A 467 -2.50 -3.16 -17.80
CA LEU A 467 -3.80 -2.52 -17.98
C LEU A 467 -3.73 -1.28 -18.88
N GLN A 468 -2.68 -0.46 -18.77
CA GLN A 468 -2.48 0.69 -19.68
C GLN A 468 -2.30 0.27 -21.14
N GLU A 469 -1.67 -0.88 -21.35
CA GLU A 469 -1.49 -1.45 -22.67
C GLU A 469 -2.68 -2.32 -23.10
N GLY A 470 -3.75 -2.45 -22.31
CA GLY A 470 -4.87 -3.34 -22.62
C GLY A 470 -4.48 -4.83 -22.67
N ILE A 471 -3.51 -5.25 -21.86
CA ILE A 471 -3.09 -6.64 -21.73
C ILE A 471 -3.80 -7.26 -20.52
N PRO A 472 -4.56 -8.36 -20.68
CA PRO A 472 -5.23 -9.03 -19.57
C PRO A 472 -4.22 -9.67 -18.60
N ILE A 473 -4.61 -9.77 -17.33
CA ILE A 473 -3.83 -10.43 -16.28
C ILE A 473 -4.66 -11.46 -15.56
N ARG A 474 -4.11 -12.67 -15.46
CA ARG A 474 -4.67 -13.77 -14.66
C ARG A 474 -3.82 -13.98 -13.41
N PHE A 475 -4.49 -14.09 -12.26
CA PHE A 475 -3.86 -14.54 -11.02
C PHE A 475 -4.18 -16.00 -10.73
N ILE A 476 -3.16 -16.81 -10.46
CA ILE A 476 -3.31 -18.24 -10.14
C ILE A 476 -2.90 -18.55 -8.70
N LYS A 477 -3.34 -19.70 -8.18
CA LYS A 477 -2.86 -20.19 -6.88
C LYS A 477 -1.38 -20.60 -6.99
N PRO A 478 -0.54 -20.31 -5.99
CA PRO A 478 0.90 -20.63 -6.00
C PRO A 478 1.22 -22.11 -5.73
N GLU A 479 0.20 -22.96 -5.60
CA GLU A 479 0.39 -24.35 -5.21
C GLU A 479 0.99 -25.18 -6.35
N TYR A 480 2.04 -25.95 -6.05
CA TYR A 480 2.72 -26.89 -6.95
C TYR A 480 3.43 -26.30 -8.19
N THR A 481 3.23 -25.03 -8.55
CA THR A 481 3.89 -24.35 -9.67
C THR A 481 5.42 -24.48 -9.70
N SER A 482 6.06 -24.47 -8.52
CA SER A 482 7.51 -24.58 -8.35
C SER A 482 8.03 -26.02 -8.17
N GLN A 483 7.13 -26.99 -8.02
CA GLN A 483 7.44 -28.41 -7.78
C GLN A 483 7.02 -29.31 -8.94
N THR A 484 6.14 -28.85 -9.82
CA THR A 484 5.67 -29.59 -10.99
C THR A 484 6.66 -29.48 -12.15
N CYS A 485 6.88 -30.55 -12.90
CA CYS A 485 7.67 -30.51 -14.13
C CYS A 485 6.89 -29.84 -15.25
N SER A 486 7.47 -28.83 -15.90
CA SER A 486 6.86 -28.16 -17.05
C SER A 486 6.61 -29.08 -18.25
N LYS A 487 7.42 -30.14 -18.41
CA LYS A 487 7.33 -31.09 -19.53
C LYS A 487 6.30 -32.20 -19.30
N CYS A 488 6.38 -32.92 -18.18
CA CYS A 488 5.53 -34.11 -17.93
C CYS A 488 4.50 -33.95 -16.81
N ARG A 489 4.47 -32.80 -16.11
CA ARG A 489 3.55 -32.50 -14.99
C ARG A 489 3.69 -33.35 -13.73
N GLU A 490 4.63 -34.28 -13.68
CA GLU A 490 4.97 -34.98 -12.44
C GLU A 490 5.76 -34.09 -11.47
N ILE A 491 5.74 -34.44 -10.20
CA ILE A 491 6.53 -33.75 -9.17
C ILE A 491 8.02 -33.92 -9.47
N GLY A 492 8.80 -32.87 -9.26
CA GLY A 492 10.25 -32.90 -9.31
C GLY A 492 10.88 -32.43 -8.02
N LYS A 493 12.20 -32.58 -7.95
CA LYS A 493 13.04 -32.12 -6.85
C LYS A 493 13.68 -30.79 -7.22
N ARG A 494 13.48 -29.78 -6.37
CA ARG A 494 14.15 -28.48 -6.49
C ARG A 494 15.37 -28.45 -5.58
N THR A 495 16.54 -28.26 -6.16
CA THR A 495 17.81 -28.14 -5.43
C THR A 495 18.47 -26.81 -5.81
N LYS A 496 18.49 -25.86 -4.87
CA LYS A 496 18.97 -24.48 -5.12
C LYS A 496 18.19 -23.81 -6.27
N GLY A 497 18.89 -23.46 -7.36
CA GLY A 497 18.33 -22.85 -8.57
C GLY A 497 17.99 -23.85 -9.68
N PHE A 498 18.08 -25.15 -9.42
CA PHE A 498 17.87 -26.20 -10.41
C PHE A 498 16.64 -27.05 -10.05
N PHE A 499 15.92 -27.47 -11.08
CA PHE A 499 14.80 -28.39 -11.02
C PHE A 499 15.16 -29.67 -11.76
N GLN A 500 14.86 -30.81 -11.17
CA GLN A 500 14.97 -32.13 -11.80
C GLN A 500 13.66 -32.89 -11.63
N CYS A 501 13.09 -33.35 -12.74
CA CYS A 501 11.92 -34.23 -12.70
C CYS A 501 12.32 -35.60 -12.15
N VAL A 502 11.52 -36.15 -11.22
CA VAL A 502 11.79 -37.49 -10.64
C VAL A 502 11.22 -38.63 -11.49
N ASN A 503 10.38 -38.33 -12.49
CA ASN A 503 9.86 -39.33 -13.41
C ASN A 503 10.99 -39.86 -14.30
N PRO A 504 11.35 -41.16 -14.22
CA PRO A 504 12.44 -41.75 -15.01
C PRO A 504 12.25 -41.59 -16.52
N LYS A 505 10.99 -41.61 -17.00
CA LYS A 505 10.65 -41.45 -18.42
C LYS A 505 10.84 -40.02 -18.93
N CYS A 506 10.91 -39.04 -18.03
CA CYS A 506 11.09 -37.63 -18.39
C CYS A 506 12.51 -37.13 -18.06
N ASN A 507 12.97 -37.36 -16.83
CA ASN A 507 14.26 -36.96 -16.25
C ASN A 507 14.71 -35.54 -16.62
N HIS A 508 13.76 -34.64 -16.88
CA HIS A 508 14.05 -33.33 -17.43
C HIS A 508 14.68 -32.43 -16.35
N LYS A 509 15.75 -31.72 -16.73
CA LYS A 509 16.50 -30.80 -15.87
C LYS A 509 16.47 -29.41 -16.46
N MET A 510 16.12 -28.42 -15.64
CA MET A 510 16.16 -27.01 -16.06
C MET A 510 16.32 -26.06 -14.87
N ASN A 511 16.47 -24.76 -15.14
CA ASN A 511 16.44 -23.75 -14.10
C ASN A 511 15.08 -23.77 -13.39
N ALA A 512 15.10 -23.74 -12.05
CA ALA A 512 13.88 -23.88 -11.26
C ALA A 512 12.91 -22.69 -11.40
N ASP A 513 13.44 -21.48 -11.57
CA ASP A 513 12.63 -20.26 -11.73
C ASP A 513 12.02 -20.24 -13.16
N LEU A 514 12.76 -20.72 -14.17
CA LEU A 514 12.23 -20.93 -15.52
C LEU A 514 11.14 -22.00 -15.57
N ASN A 515 11.35 -23.14 -14.90
CA ASN A 515 10.34 -24.19 -14.79
C ASN A 515 9.04 -23.64 -14.19
N ALA A 516 9.15 -22.83 -13.13
CA ALA A 516 8.02 -22.18 -12.50
C ALA A 516 7.34 -21.20 -13.46
N ALA A 517 8.08 -20.33 -14.17
CA ALA A 517 7.52 -19.41 -15.16
C ALA A 517 6.73 -20.14 -16.26
N ILE A 518 7.26 -21.26 -16.78
CA ILE A 518 6.59 -22.09 -17.79
C ILE A 518 5.32 -22.75 -17.20
N ASN A 519 5.36 -23.23 -15.97
CA ASN A 519 4.17 -23.78 -15.31
C ASN A 519 3.09 -22.72 -15.08
N ILE A 520 3.50 -21.52 -14.67
CA ILE A 520 2.60 -20.39 -14.46
C ILE A 520 1.91 -20.03 -15.78
N ALA A 521 2.65 -19.90 -16.89
CA ALA A 521 2.06 -19.66 -18.22
C ALA A 521 1.03 -20.75 -18.59
N ASN A 522 1.42 -22.01 -18.43
CA ASN A 522 0.57 -23.15 -18.77
C ASN A 522 -0.69 -23.29 -17.92
N SER A 523 -0.69 -22.76 -16.69
CA SER A 523 -1.86 -22.81 -15.81
C SER A 523 -3.05 -22.01 -16.34
N TYR A 524 -2.80 -21.03 -17.21
CA TYR A 524 -3.85 -20.30 -17.92
C TYR A 524 -4.40 -21.11 -19.08
N CYS A 525 -3.55 -21.88 -19.76
CA CYS A 525 -3.93 -22.62 -20.96
C CYS A 525 -4.78 -23.87 -20.68
N LYS A 526 -4.90 -24.29 -19.41
CA LYS A 526 -5.66 -25.47 -18.98
C LYS A 526 -6.54 -25.09 -17.80
N GLU A 527 -7.74 -24.58 -18.08
CA GLU A 527 -8.80 -24.58 -17.07
C GLU A 527 -8.92 -26.04 -16.57
N ASP A 528 -8.79 -26.24 -15.25
CA ASP A 528 -8.92 -27.51 -14.51
C ASP A 528 -7.73 -28.47 -14.25
N SER A 529 -6.46 -28.15 -14.57
CA SER A 529 -5.37 -29.13 -14.30
C SER A 529 -4.50 -28.89 -13.04
N PHE A 530 -4.57 -27.75 -12.36
CA PHE A 530 -3.79 -27.48 -11.13
C PHE A 530 -4.60 -27.61 -9.82
N THR A 531 -5.91 -27.83 -9.91
CA THR A 531 -6.77 -28.19 -8.77
C THR A 531 -6.81 -29.70 -8.50
N LYS A 532 -6.41 -30.53 -9.48
CA LYS A 532 -6.24 -31.97 -9.28
C LYS A 532 -4.88 -32.23 -8.63
N LYS A 533 -4.89 -32.90 -7.48
CA LYS A 533 -3.69 -33.49 -6.88
C LYS A 533 -2.89 -34.22 -7.98
N PRO A 534 -1.55 -34.09 -8.03
CA PRO A 534 -0.74 -34.84 -9.00
C PRO A 534 -1.09 -36.33 -8.94
N LYS A 535 -1.08 -37.04 -10.07
CA LYS A 535 -1.52 -38.44 -10.18
C LYS A 535 -0.85 -39.36 -9.13
N SER A 536 0.40 -39.08 -8.77
CA SER A 536 1.16 -39.78 -7.71
C SER A 536 0.63 -39.55 -6.28
N ALA A 537 -0.04 -38.44 -6.00
CA ALA A 537 -0.65 -38.17 -4.69
C ALA A 537 -2.06 -38.78 -4.53
N ILE A 538 -2.65 -39.29 -5.62
CA ILE A 538 -3.91 -40.06 -5.58
C ILE A 538 -3.62 -41.53 -5.27
N LEU A 539 -2.53 -42.08 -5.82
CA LEU A 539 -2.10 -43.47 -5.57
C LEU A 539 -1.65 -43.76 -4.13
N GLN A 540 -1.14 -42.76 -3.40
CA GLN A 540 -0.74 -42.94 -1.99
C GLN A 540 -1.92 -42.86 -1.00
N ALA A 541 -3.10 -42.41 -1.44
CA ALA A 541 -4.28 -42.30 -0.57
C ALA A 541 -5.16 -43.55 -0.60
N THR A 542 -4.95 -44.46 -1.56
CA THR A 542 -5.73 -45.70 -1.73
C THR A 542 -5.04 -46.94 -1.18
N THR A 543 -3.81 -46.82 -0.66
CA THR A 543 -3.04 -47.94 -0.07
C THR A 543 -2.90 -47.80 1.46
N SER A 544 -3.88 -47.16 2.11
CA SER A 544 -3.90 -46.92 3.55
C SER A 544 -5.33 -47.06 4.10
N SER A 545 -5.98 -48.16 3.71
CA SER A 545 -7.21 -48.67 4.30
C SER A 545 -6.95 -50.07 4.81
#